data_AF-A0A839EFK0-F1
#
_entry.id   AF-A0A839EFK0-F1
#
_cell.length_a   1.000
_cell.length_b   1.000
_cell.length_c   1.000
_cell.angle_alpha   90.00
_cell.angle_beta   90.00
_cell.angle_gamma   90.00
#
_symmetry.space_group_name_H-M   'P 1'
#
loop_
_entity.id
_entity.type
_entity.pdbx_description
1 polymer ?
#
loop_
_entity_poly.entity_id
_entity_poly.type
_entity_poly.pdbx_seq_one_letter_code
_entity_poly.pdbx_strand_id
1 'polypeptide(L)'
;MTDKIGITDGEAYELAANIADTQKAKLPEQLSSQISEGEMQIGETWFVWGIFAALTDDRKRRQKLLSDYLANKIRPDTDIQKIVTDITALESEGNQLFNAISSAGRQAYHEDDDVHLSKIAGIFLNVIKNH
;
A
#
# COMPACT_ATOMS: atom_id res chain seq x y z
N MET A 1 -30.59 2.62 5.29
CA MET A 1 -29.73 1.60 4.67
C MET A 1 -29.37 2.12 3.29
N THR A 2 -28.21 2.76 3.18
CA THR A 2 -27.68 3.19 1.87
C THR A 2 -26.87 2.03 1.33
N ASP A 3 -27.41 1.35 0.31
CA ASP A 3 -26.63 0.51 -0.59
C ASP A 3 -25.46 1.37 -1.09
N LYS A 4 -24.26 1.10 -0.56
CA LYS A 4 -23.03 1.62 -1.15
C LYS A 4 -23.01 1.03 -2.56
N ILE A 5 -23.20 1.86 -3.57
CA ILE A 5 -22.84 1.53 -4.95
C ILE A 5 -21.40 1.04 -4.86
N GLY A 6 -21.23 -0.28 -4.92
CA GLY A 6 -19.98 -0.92 -4.56
C GLY A 6 -18.96 -0.57 -5.62
N ILE A 7 -17.92 0.19 -5.23
CA ILE A 7 -16.75 0.44 -6.07
C ILE A 7 -16.33 -0.89 -6.70
N THR A 8 -16.21 -0.92 -8.02
CA THR A 8 -15.77 -2.11 -8.77
C THR A 8 -14.29 -2.38 -8.50
N ASP A 9 -13.83 -3.58 -8.84
CA ASP A 9 -12.40 -3.91 -8.66
C ASP A 9 -11.49 -3.04 -9.54
N GLY A 10 -11.96 -2.63 -10.72
CA GLY A 10 -11.23 -1.71 -11.60
C GLY A 10 -11.11 -0.31 -11.00
N GLU A 11 -12.22 0.24 -10.46
CA GLU A 11 -12.20 1.53 -9.79
C GLU A 11 -11.34 1.50 -8.51
N ALA A 12 -11.38 0.40 -7.77
CA ALA A 12 -10.52 0.19 -6.60
C ALA A 12 -9.03 0.17 -6.98
N TYR A 13 -8.68 -0.50 -8.09
CA TYR A 13 -7.32 -0.50 -8.62
C TYR A 13 -6.86 0.91 -9.00
N GLU A 14 -7.64 1.62 -9.82
CA GLU A 14 -7.30 2.97 -10.29
C GLU A 14 -7.12 3.93 -9.12
N LEU A 15 -8.02 3.87 -8.14
CA LEU A 15 -7.93 4.69 -6.94
C LEU A 15 -6.65 4.40 -6.15
N ALA A 16 -6.35 3.13 -5.87
CA ALA A 16 -5.14 2.77 -5.15
C ALA A 16 -3.87 3.15 -5.91
N ALA A 17 -3.85 2.98 -7.23
CA ALA A 17 -2.72 3.36 -8.08
C ALA A 17 -2.48 4.88 -8.06
N ASN A 18 -3.54 5.68 -8.20
CA ASN A 18 -3.45 7.14 -8.16
C ASN A 18 -2.99 7.65 -6.80
N ILE A 19 -3.53 7.10 -5.70
CA ILE A 19 -3.08 7.46 -4.35
C ILE A 19 -1.60 7.09 -4.19
N ALA A 20 -1.20 5.85 -4.51
CA ALA A 20 0.18 5.41 -4.38
C ALA A 20 1.16 6.27 -5.19
N ASP A 21 0.84 6.60 -6.45
CA ASP A 21 1.68 7.47 -7.29
C ASP A 21 1.78 8.88 -6.75
N THR A 22 0.65 9.44 -6.29
CA THR A 22 0.63 10.77 -5.66
C THR A 22 1.53 10.81 -4.44
N GLN A 23 1.46 9.77 -3.59
CA GLN A 23 2.27 9.72 -2.39
C GLN A 23 3.76 9.49 -2.69
N LYS A 24 4.06 8.66 -3.69
CA LYS A 24 5.44 8.45 -4.16
C LYS A 24 6.04 9.72 -4.77
N ALA A 25 5.26 10.49 -5.52
CA ALA A 25 5.69 11.78 -6.08
C ALA A 25 5.92 12.86 -5.02
N LYS A 26 5.26 12.76 -3.86
CA LYS A 26 5.46 13.65 -2.70
C LYS A 26 6.70 13.28 -1.86
N LEU A 27 7.41 12.19 -2.18
CA LEU A 27 8.63 11.83 -1.47
C LEU A 27 9.76 12.85 -1.73
N PRO A 28 10.42 13.37 -0.68
CA PRO A 28 11.58 14.22 -0.85
C PRO A 28 12.70 13.48 -1.62
N GLU A 29 13.34 14.18 -2.56
CA GLU A 29 14.37 13.62 -3.45
C GLU A 29 15.56 13.00 -2.68
N GLN A 30 15.91 13.58 -1.55
CA GLN A 30 16.95 13.06 -0.67
C GLN A 30 16.62 11.66 -0.13
N LEU A 31 15.33 11.34 0.02
CA LEU A 31 14.87 10.05 0.51
C LEU A 31 14.70 9.07 -0.64
N SER A 32 14.09 9.51 -1.74
CA SER A 32 13.90 8.65 -2.91
C SER A 32 15.22 8.17 -3.51
N SER A 33 16.28 8.98 -3.44
CA SER A 33 17.63 8.59 -3.89
C SER A 33 18.34 7.56 -3.00
N GLN A 34 17.84 7.33 -1.78
CA GLN A 34 18.40 6.36 -0.83
C GLN A 34 17.62 5.02 -0.82
N ILE A 35 16.49 4.93 -1.53
CA ILE A 35 15.63 3.76 -1.54
C ILE A 35 15.81 3.05 -2.89
N SER A 36 16.16 1.78 -2.87
CA SER A 36 16.22 0.98 -4.09
C SER A 36 14.83 0.77 -4.68
N GLU A 37 14.76 0.47 -5.97
CA GLU A 37 13.48 0.20 -6.63
C GLU A 37 12.72 -0.96 -5.96
N GLY A 38 13.42 -2.03 -5.57
CA GLY A 38 12.81 -3.17 -4.88
C GLY A 38 12.22 -2.80 -3.50
N GLU A 39 12.94 -2.00 -2.71
CA GLU A 39 12.42 -1.50 -1.42
C GLU A 39 11.21 -0.59 -1.61
N MET A 40 11.23 0.25 -2.64
CA MET A 40 10.09 1.11 -3.00
C MET A 40 8.87 0.27 -3.37
N GLN A 41 9.04 -0.79 -4.16
CA GLN A 41 7.96 -1.70 -4.54
C GLN A 41 7.38 -2.45 -3.33
N ILE A 42 8.21 -2.89 -2.38
CA ILE A 42 7.75 -3.52 -1.13
C ILE A 42 6.90 -2.53 -0.33
N GLY A 43 7.41 -1.32 -0.12
CA GLY A 43 6.70 -0.26 0.59
C GLY A 43 5.37 0.10 -0.07
N GLU A 44 5.36 0.26 -1.40
CA GLU A 44 4.15 0.52 -2.18
C GLU A 44 3.14 -0.62 -2.03
N THR A 45 3.58 -1.87 -2.05
CA THR A 45 2.71 -3.04 -1.89
C THR A 45 2.01 -3.06 -0.53
N TRP A 46 2.76 -2.83 0.55
CA TRP A 46 2.18 -2.77 1.91
C TRP A 46 1.26 -1.57 2.09
N PHE A 47 1.61 -0.44 1.47
CA PHE A 47 0.80 0.77 1.51
C PHE A 47 -0.54 0.54 0.80
N VAL A 48 -0.53 -0.04 -0.40
CA VAL A 48 -1.72 -0.35 -1.20
C VAL A 48 -2.60 -1.41 -0.51
N TRP A 49 -2.01 -2.39 0.19
CA TRP A 49 -2.78 -3.30 1.04
C TRP A 49 -3.66 -2.56 2.05
N GLY A 50 -3.12 -1.50 2.65
CA GLY A 50 -3.84 -0.60 3.55
C GLY A 50 -5.01 0.13 2.90
N ILE A 51 -4.82 0.62 1.68
CA ILE A 51 -5.89 1.26 0.88
C ILE A 51 -7.02 0.25 0.63
N PHE A 52 -6.69 -0.95 0.17
CA PHE A 52 -7.70 -1.99 -0.06
C PHE A 52 -8.38 -2.44 1.24
N ALA A 53 -7.69 -2.38 2.38
CA ALA A 53 -8.28 -2.63 3.67
C ALA A 53 -9.30 -1.57 4.11
N ALA A 54 -9.15 -0.33 3.64
CA ALA A 54 -10.13 0.73 3.83
C ALA A 54 -11.37 0.57 2.94
N LEU A 55 -11.16 0.01 1.75
CA LEU A 55 -12.18 -0.20 0.72
C LEU A 55 -13.09 -1.42 1.00
N THR A 56 -12.53 -2.49 1.55
CA THR A 56 -13.26 -3.75 1.77
C THR A 56 -12.77 -4.52 3.00
N ASP A 57 -13.73 -5.01 3.78
CA ASP A 57 -13.49 -5.96 4.88
C ASP A 57 -13.41 -7.42 4.38
N ASP A 58 -13.83 -7.70 3.14
CA ASP A 58 -13.65 -9.02 2.52
C ASP A 58 -12.17 -9.26 2.19
N ARG A 59 -11.54 -10.15 2.98
CA ARG A 59 -10.14 -10.56 2.83
C ARG A 59 -9.84 -11.19 1.47
N LYS A 60 -10.74 -12.01 0.92
CA LYS A 60 -10.52 -12.65 -0.39
C LYS A 60 -10.52 -11.61 -1.50
N ARG A 61 -11.46 -10.67 -1.43
CA ARG A 61 -11.50 -9.54 -2.36
C ARG A 61 -10.25 -8.68 -2.25
N ARG A 62 -9.78 -8.39 -1.03
CA ARG A 62 -8.54 -7.64 -0.79
C ARG A 62 -7.32 -8.33 -1.39
N GLN A 63 -7.19 -9.65 -1.21
CA GLN A 63 -6.11 -10.45 -1.82
C GLN A 63 -6.17 -10.43 -3.35
N LYS A 64 -7.36 -10.50 -3.94
CA LYS A 64 -7.55 -10.38 -5.39
C LYS A 64 -7.09 -9.01 -5.89
N LEU A 65 -7.55 -7.92 -5.25
CA LEU A 65 -7.17 -6.55 -5.61
C LEU A 65 -5.65 -6.35 -5.54
N LEU A 66 -5.00 -6.88 -4.51
CA LEU A 66 -3.54 -6.82 -4.39
C LEU A 66 -2.85 -7.62 -5.49
N SER A 67 -3.34 -8.81 -5.81
CA SER A 67 -2.80 -9.64 -6.90
C SER A 67 -2.89 -8.90 -8.24
N ASP A 68 -4.06 -8.31 -8.53
CA ASP A 68 -4.31 -7.53 -9.74
C ASP A 68 -3.41 -6.30 -9.79
N TYR A 69 -3.20 -5.62 -8.65
CA TYR A 69 -2.30 -4.47 -8.57
C TYR A 69 -0.85 -4.85 -8.92
N LEU A 70 -0.35 -5.92 -8.30
CA LEU A 70 0.99 -6.44 -8.53
C LEU A 70 1.19 -6.87 -9.99
N ALA A 71 0.21 -7.57 -10.57
CA ALA A 71 0.30 -8.05 -11.96
C ALA A 71 0.34 -6.91 -12.98
N ASN A 72 -0.42 -5.84 -12.73
CA ASN A 72 -0.57 -4.77 -13.71
C ASN A 72 0.48 -3.66 -13.58
N LYS A 73 0.81 -3.26 -12.35
CA LYS A 73 1.62 -2.07 -12.08
C LYS A 73 3.06 -2.36 -11.67
N ILE A 74 3.26 -3.18 -10.64
CA ILE A 74 4.61 -3.45 -10.11
C ILE A 74 5.34 -4.47 -10.97
N ARG A 75 4.63 -5.51 -11.44
CA ARG A 75 5.17 -6.64 -12.21
C ARG A 75 6.42 -7.23 -11.55
N PRO A 76 6.30 -7.75 -10.31
CA PRO A 76 7.45 -8.24 -9.57
C PRO A 76 8.09 -9.44 -10.29
N ASP A 77 9.41 -9.56 -10.19
CA ASP A 77 10.16 -10.72 -10.70
C ASP A 77 9.87 -12.01 -9.91
N THR A 78 9.11 -11.90 -8.82
CA THR A 78 8.75 -12.97 -7.90
C THR A 78 7.27 -13.32 -8.01
N ASP A 79 6.92 -14.51 -7.50
CA ASP A 79 5.56 -15.02 -7.54
C ASP A 79 4.58 -14.13 -6.74
N ILE A 80 3.59 -13.57 -7.45
CA ILE A 80 2.53 -12.73 -6.88
C ILE A 80 1.77 -13.46 -5.77
N GLN A 81 1.47 -14.75 -5.94
CA GLN A 81 0.74 -15.52 -4.91
C GLN A 81 1.54 -15.65 -3.63
N LYS A 82 2.86 -15.80 -3.76
CA LYS A 82 3.76 -15.81 -2.62
C LYS A 82 3.74 -14.45 -1.91
N ILE A 83 3.88 -13.34 -2.63
CA ILE A 83 3.84 -11.98 -2.06
C ILE A 83 2.54 -11.74 -1.29
N VAL A 84 1.39 -12.10 -1.88
CA VAL A 84 0.08 -11.95 -1.24
C VAL A 84 -0.02 -12.80 0.02
N THR A 85 0.48 -14.04 -0.01
CA THR A 85 0.52 -14.93 1.16
C THR A 85 1.38 -14.32 2.27
N ASP A 86 2.59 -13.87 1.94
CA ASP A 86 3.55 -13.27 2.87
C ASP A 86 2.96 -12.01 3.54
N ILE A 87 2.28 -11.14 2.78
CA ILE A 87 1.59 -9.96 3.33
C ILE A 87 0.51 -10.34 4.33
N THR A 88 -0.27 -11.37 4.02
CA THR A 88 -1.32 -11.79 4.95
C THR A 88 -0.77 -12.44 6.21
N ALA A 89 0.43 -13.03 6.14
CA ALA A 89 1.17 -13.52 7.30
C ALA A 89 1.67 -12.35 8.14
N LEU A 90 2.31 -11.34 7.53
CA LEU A 90 2.79 -10.13 8.22
C LEU A 90 1.67 -9.40 8.99
N GLU A 91 0.48 -9.30 8.38
CA GLU A 91 -0.71 -8.74 9.03
C GLU A 91 -1.13 -9.57 10.25
N SER A 92 -1.15 -10.90 10.12
CA SER A 92 -1.59 -11.82 11.17
C SER A 92 -0.60 -11.92 12.32
N GLU A 93 0.70 -11.80 12.02
CA GLU A 93 1.81 -11.78 12.99
C GLU A 93 1.95 -10.43 13.70
N GLY A 94 1.23 -9.40 13.24
CA GLY A 94 1.29 -8.08 13.84
C GLY A 94 2.61 -7.36 13.60
N ASN A 95 3.26 -7.60 12.46
CA ASN A 95 4.52 -6.95 12.11
C ASN A 95 4.38 -5.42 12.17
N GLN A 96 5.18 -4.77 13.02
CA GLN A 96 4.99 -3.36 13.35
C GLN A 96 5.24 -2.43 12.16
N LEU A 97 6.26 -2.71 11.35
CA LEU A 97 6.58 -1.92 10.17
C LEU A 97 5.50 -2.05 9.10
N PHE A 98 5.11 -3.29 8.79
CA PHE A 98 4.01 -3.56 7.89
C PHE A 98 2.73 -2.84 8.32
N ASN A 99 2.36 -2.94 9.60
CA ASN A 99 1.18 -2.29 10.14
C ASN A 99 1.25 -0.77 10.06
N ALA A 100 2.43 -0.17 10.29
CA ALA A 100 2.61 1.28 10.15
C ALA A 100 2.39 1.73 8.70
N ILE A 101 2.95 1.01 7.73
CA ILE A 101 2.83 1.33 6.30
C ILE A 101 1.41 1.07 5.78
N SER A 102 0.81 -0.06 6.16
CA SER A 102 -0.59 -0.38 5.84
C SER A 102 -1.56 0.65 6.46
N SER A 103 -1.33 1.06 7.71
CA SER A 103 -2.15 2.10 8.35
C SER A 103 -2.04 3.44 7.61
N ALA A 104 -0.85 3.80 7.12
CA ALA A 104 -0.65 4.98 6.29
C ALA A 104 -1.47 4.92 4.99
N GLY A 105 -1.48 3.77 4.31
CA GLY A 105 -2.31 3.57 3.11
C GLY A 105 -3.80 3.69 3.40
N ARG A 106 -4.24 3.10 4.52
CA ARG A 106 -5.63 3.21 4.97
C ARG A 106 -6.04 4.66 5.24
N GLN A 107 -5.17 5.45 5.87
CA GLN A 107 -5.40 6.88 6.13
C GLN A 107 -5.46 7.68 4.82
N ALA A 108 -4.54 7.43 3.89
CA ALA A 108 -4.51 8.12 2.60
C ALA A 108 -5.80 7.95 1.79
N TYR A 109 -6.50 6.80 1.92
CA TYR A 109 -7.81 6.60 1.32
C TYR A 109 -8.92 7.42 1.98
N HIS A 110 -8.87 7.62 3.30
CA HIS A 110 -9.92 8.30 4.05
C HIS A 110 -9.82 9.83 4.02
N GLU A 111 -8.63 10.37 3.76
CA GLU A 111 -8.31 11.79 3.96
C GLU A 111 -8.30 12.64 2.67
N ASP A 112 -8.77 12.09 1.53
CA ASP A 112 -9.00 12.82 0.27
C ASP A 112 -7.92 13.86 -0.09
N ASP A 113 -6.65 13.43 0.01
CA ASP A 113 -5.43 14.15 -0.37
C ASP A 113 -4.92 15.27 0.58
N ASP A 114 -5.40 15.38 1.82
CA ASP A 114 -4.93 16.42 2.77
C ASP A 114 -3.70 15.97 3.63
N VAL A 115 -2.52 16.48 3.25
CA VAL A 115 -1.26 16.80 4.00
C VAL A 115 -0.74 15.90 5.15
N HIS A 116 -1.12 14.64 5.30
CA HIS A 116 -0.53 13.77 6.33
C HIS A 116 0.73 13.00 5.89
N LEU A 117 1.04 12.97 4.59
CA LEU A 117 2.10 12.10 4.06
C LEU A 117 3.54 12.52 4.40
N SER A 118 3.77 13.80 4.66
CA SER A 118 5.06 14.32 5.10
C SER A 118 5.50 13.73 6.46
N LYS A 119 4.55 13.31 7.31
CA LYS A 119 4.84 12.58 8.56
C LYS A 119 5.17 11.10 8.33
N ILE A 120 4.61 10.48 7.29
CA ILE A 120 4.79 9.06 6.98
C ILE A 120 6.14 8.80 6.29
N ALA A 121 6.63 9.73 5.45
CA ALA A 121 7.99 9.64 4.90
C ALA A 121 9.08 9.57 5.99
N GLY A 122 8.85 10.19 7.15
CA GLY A 122 9.73 10.09 8.32
C GLY A 122 9.70 8.71 9.01
N ILE A 123 8.57 7.99 8.93
CA ILE A 123 8.44 6.61 9.43
C ILE A 123 9.17 5.64 8.49
N PHE A 124 9.04 5.81 7.17
CA PHE A 124 9.76 5.00 6.17
C PHE A 124 11.28 4.98 6.39
N LEU A 125 11.90 6.13 6.68
CA LEU A 125 13.36 6.21 6.85
C LEU A 125 13.89 5.64 8.16
N ASN A 126 13.15 5.82 9.26
CA ASN A 126 13.64 5.41 10.56
C ASN A 126 13.61 3.90 10.75
N VAL A 127 12.76 3.19 10.00
CA VAL A 127 12.65 1.74 10.11
C VAL A 127 13.58 1.01 9.15
N ILE A 128 13.85 1.53 7.96
CA ILE A 128 14.85 0.95 7.04
C ILE A 128 16.29 1.09 7.59
N LYS A 129 16.59 2.17 8.33
CA LYS A 129 17.96 2.43 8.84
C LYS A 129 18.28 1.81 10.20
N ASN A 130 17.30 1.29 10.94
CA ASN A 130 17.51 0.73 12.29
C ASN A 130 17.36 -0.81 12.35
N HIS A 131 17.37 -1.49 11.19
CA HIS A 131 17.47 -2.94 11.08
C HIS A 131 18.71 -3.37 10.30
#